data_AF-A8NY04-F1
#
_entry.id   AF-A8NY04-F1
#
_cell.length_a   1.000
_cell.length_b   1.000
_cell.length_c   1.000
_cell.angle_alpha   90.00
_cell.angle_beta   90.00
_cell.angle_gamma   90.00
#
_symmetry.space_group_name_H-M   'P 1'
#
loop_
_entity.id
_entity.type
_entity.pdbx_description
1 polymer ?
#
loop_
_entity_poly.entity_id
_entity_poly.type
_entity_poly.pdbx_seq_one_letter_code
_entity_poly.pdbx_strand_id
1 'polypeptide(L)' 'MFGSLMHYAFDAMLISAFLAGVKRTTGLTPALSQVPNKDIRQLLKSYLELGEYLFDFAVVIMGVSVIRPTPS' A
#
# COMPACT_ATOMS: atom_id res chain seq x y z
N MET A 1 -20.66 6.68 -14.85
CA MET A 1 -20.39 5.48 -14.02
C MET A 1 -18.91 5.11 -13.99
N PHE A 2 -18.11 5.34 -15.06
CA PHE A 2 -16.67 5.00 -15.08
C PHE A 2 -15.81 5.82 -14.09
N GLY A 3 -16.14 7.11 -13.87
CA GLY A 3 -15.37 7.98 -12.96
C GLY A 3 -15.39 7.53 -11.49
N SER A 4 -16.56 7.09 -10.99
CA SER A 4 -16.68 6.62 -9.60
C SER A 4 -15.94 5.31 -9.36
N LEU A 5 -15.94 4.39 -10.33
CA LEU A 5 -15.20 3.13 -10.22
C LEU A 5 -13.69 3.39 -10.12
N MET A 6 -13.16 4.34 -10.90
CA MET A 6 -11.76 4.74 -10.81
C MET A 6 -11.44 5.39 -9.47
N HIS A 7 -12.32 6.23 -8.91
CA HIS A 7 -12.12 6.78 -7.57
C HIS A 7 -12.08 5.70 -6.50
N TYR A 8 -13.02 4.74 -6.49
CA TYR A 8 -12.98 3.65 -5.51
C TYR A 8 -11.74 2.77 -5.65
N ALA A 9 -11.28 2.51 -6.87
CA ALA A 9 -10.04 1.78 -7.10
C ALA A 9 -8.82 2.56 -6.57
N PHE A 10 -8.80 3.87 -6.79
CA PHE A 10 -7.73 4.75 -6.29
C PHE A 10 -7.75 4.85 -4.76
N ASP A 11 -8.92 5.01 -4.16
CA ASP A 11 -9.09 5.05 -2.70
C ASP A 11 -8.64 3.72 -2.06
N ALA A 12 -8.99 2.59 -2.68
CA ALA A 12 -8.53 1.29 -2.23
C ALA A 12 -6.99 1.19 -2.30
N MET A 13 -6.40 1.66 -3.41
CA MET A 13 -4.94 1.73 -3.56
C MET A 13 -4.27 2.60 -2.49
N LEU A 14 -4.86 3.75 -2.17
CA LEU A 14 -4.36 4.66 -1.13
C LEU A 14 -4.46 4.04 0.25
N ILE A 15 -5.59 3.40 0.57
CA ILE A 15 -5.81 2.74 1.86
C ILE A 15 -4.79 1.60 2.05
N SER A 16 -4.56 0.77 1.03
CA SER A 16 -3.59 -0.33 1.15
C SER A 16 -2.15 0.19 1.34
N ALA A 17 -1.74 1.21 0.59
CA ALA A 17 -0.42 1.83 0.75
C ALA A 17 -0.27 2.53 2.11
N PHE A 18 -1.32 3.16 2.62
CA PHE A 18 -1.33 3.75 3.96
C PHE A 18 -1.15 2.70 5.06
N LEU A 19 -1.91 1.59 4.98
CA LEU A 19 -1.77 0.45 5.91
C LEU A 19 -0.36 -0.15 5.87
N ALA A 20 0.25 -0.25 4.68
CA ALA A 20 1.63 -0.66 4.54
C ALA A 20 2.62 0.30 5.23
N GLY A 21 2.41 1.61 5.09
CA GLY A 21 3.17 2.64 5.80
C GLY A 21 3.04 2.54 7.32
N VAL A 22 1.83 2.30 7.84
CA VAL A 22 1.59 2.07 9.28
C VAL A 22 2.35 0.83 9.75
N LYS A 23 2.26 -0.29 9.01
CA LYS A 23 3.03 -1.50 9.31
C LYS A 23 4.54 -1.23 9.33
N ARG A 24 5.07 -0.45 8.39
CA ARG A 24 6.50 -0.16 8.28
C ARG A 24 7.02 0.75 9.40
N THR A 25 6.19 1.69 9.86
CA THR A 25 6.57 2.69 10.87
C THR A 25 6.32 2.22 12.31
N THR A 26 5.27 1.41 12.52
CA THR A 26 4.86 0.96 13.86
C THR A 26 5.04 -0.53 14.11
N GLY A 27 5.20 -1.34 13.06
CA GLY A 27 5.21 -2.80 13.14
C GLY A 27 3.82 -3.44 13.28
N LEU A 28 2.74 -2.64 13.36
CA LEU A 28 1.38 -3.17 13.51
C LEU A 28 0.84 -3.74 12.19
N THR A 29 0.35 -4.98 12.24
CA THR A 29 -0.28 -5.64 11.10
C THR A 29 -1.77 -5.87 11.34
N PRO A 30 -2.63 -5.68 10.31
CA PRO A 30 -4.04 -6.02 10.41
C PRO A 30 -4.23 -7.49 10.85
N ALA A 31 -5.13 -7.73 11.80
CA ALA A 31 -5.37 -9.06 12.36
C ALA A 31 -6.19 -9.95 11.40
N LEU A 32 -5.59 -10.32 10.27
CA LEU A 32 -6.21 -11.19 9.25
C LEU A 32 -6.60 -12.57 9.81
N SER A 33 -6.00 -12.99 10.92
CA SER A 33 -6.34 -14.23 11.64
C SER A 33 -7.75 -14.22 12.22
N GLN A 34 -8.31 -13.05 12.50
CA GLN A 34 -9.68 -12.89 13.02
C GLN A 34 -10.74 -13.06 11.94
N VAL A 35 -10.35 -13.12 10.65
CA VAL A 35 -11.27 -13.31 9.54
C VAL A 35 -11.61 -14.80 9.42
N PRO A 36 -12.89 -15.20 9.65
CA PRO A 36 -13.28 -16.61 9.69
C PRO A 36 -13.25 -17.28 8.31
N ASN A 37 -13.51 -16.51 7.25
CA ASN A 37 -13.54 -17.02 5.88
C ASN A 37 -12.12 -16.99 5.26
N LYS A 38 -11.66 -18.15 4.79
CA LYS A 38 -10.33 -18.33 4.20
C LYS A 38 -10.13 -17.52 2.90
N ASP A 39 -11.16 -17.44 2.07
CA ASP A 39 -11.10 -16.76 0.77
C ASP A 39 -11.03 -15.24 0.96
N ILE A 40 -11.86 -14.71 1.86
CA ILE A 40 -11.82 -13.27 2.23
C ILE A 40 -10.47 -12.94 2.86
N ARG A 41 -9.95 -13.81 3.72
CA ARG A 41 -8.62 -13.63 4.32
C ARG A 41 -7.52 -13.59 3.26
N GLN A 42 -7.57 -14.48 2.26
CA GLN A 42 -6.61 -14.49 1.17
C GLN A 42 -6.71 -13.22 0.31
N LEU A 43 -7.93 -12.77 0.02
CA LEU A 43 -8.16 -11.52 -0.71
C LEU A 43 -7.60 -10.31 0.03
N LEU A 44 -7.87 -10.19 1.33
CA LEU A 44 -7.33 -9.12 2.18
C LEU A 44 -5.81 -9.19 2.27
N LYS A 45 -5.24 -10.40 2.33
CA LYS A 45 -3.79 -10.59 2.30
C LYS A 45 -3.19 -10.05 1.00
N SER A 46 -3.70 -10.46 -0.16
CA SER A 46 -3.25 -9.97 -1.46
C SER A 46 -3.45 -8.46 -1.62
N TYR A 47 -4.53 -7.91 -1.08
CA TYR A 47 -4.80 -6.48 -1.08
C TYR A 47 -3.79 -5.67 -0.24
N LEU A 48 -3.42 -6.18 0.94
CA LEU A 48 -2.38 -5.57 1.78
C LEU A 48 -0.98 -5.72 1.18
N GLU A 49 -0.68 -6.88 0.58
CA GLU A 49 0.57 -7.10 -0.16
C GLU A 49 0.71 -6.10 -1.31
N LEU A 50 -0.34 -5.86 -2.09
CA LEU A 50 -0.34 -4.82 -3.12
C LEU A 50 -0.02 -3.43 -2.56
N GLY A 51 -0.57 -3.10 -1.39
CA GLY A 51 -0.25 -1.86 -0.67
C GLY A 51 1.23 -1.72 -0.33
N GLU A 52 1.88 -2.81 0.10
CA GLU A 52 3.32 -2.83 0.39
C GLU A 52 4.14 -2.56 -0.87
N TYR A 53 3.81 -3.20 -2.00
CA TYR A 53 4.48 -2.93 -3.27
C TYR A 53 4.33 -1.48 -3.73
N LEU A 54 3.13 -0.92 -3.61
CA LEU A 54 2.85 0.46 -3.99
C LEU A 54 3.57 1.47 -3.10
N PHE A 55 3.60 1.19 -1.79
CA PHE A 55 4.34 2.00 -0.83
C PHE A 55 5.84 1.98 -1.14
N ASP A 56 6.42 0.80 -1.38
CA ASP A 56 7.83 0.66 -1.75
C ASP A 56 8.16 1.39 -3.06
N PHE A 57 7.28 1.27 -4.07
CA PHE A 57 7.42 1.99 -5.33
C PHE A 57 7.39 3.52 -5.13
N ALA A 58 6.47 4.01 -4.29
CA ALA A 58 6.40 5.43 -3.95
C ALA A 58 7.68 5.90 -3.25
N VAL A 59 8.22 5.12 -2.30
CA VAL A 59 9.49 5.42 -1.63
C VAL A 59 10.64 5.48 -2.63
N VAL A 60 10.72 4.54 -3.57
CA VAL A 60 11.75 4.55 -4.63
C VAL A 60 11.65 5.82 -5.47
N ILE A 61 10.47 6.14 -6.00
CA ILE A 61 10.27 7.34 -6.82
C ILE A 61 10.64 8.61 -6.05
N MET A 62 10.20 8.73 -4.80
CA MET A 62 10.50 9.90 -3.98
C MET A 62 11.99 9.97 -3.62
N GLY A 63 12.63 8.83 -3.34
CA GLY A 63 14.06 8.76 -3.01
C GLY A 63 14.99 9.09 -4.17
N VAL A 64 14.60 8.77 -5.42
CA VAL A 64 15.39 9.10 -6.63
C VAL A 64 15.56 10.62 -6.80
N SER A 65 14.69 11.45 -6.21
CA SER A 65 14.81 12.92 -6.26
C SER A 65 15.95 13.51 -5.43
N VAL A 66 16.45 12.78 -4.42
CA VAL A 66 17.50 13.25 -3.49
C VAL A 66 18.92 13.02 -4.03
N ILE A 67 19.12 12.12 -4.99
CA ILE A 67 20.45 11.76 -5.50
C ILE A 67 20.77 12.52 -6.79
N ARG A 68 20.81 13.85 -6.72
CA ARG A 68 21.57 14.64 -7.69
C ARG A 68 22.77 15.24 -6.96
N PRO A 69 24.01 14.71 -7.14
CA PRO A 69 25.18 15.38 -6.61
C PRO A 69 25.28 16.74 -7.32
N THR A 70 25.18 17.82 -6.56
CA THR A 70 25.50 19.16 -7.06
C THR A 70 26.99 19.18 -7.42
N PRO A 71 27.36 19.44 -8.68
CA PRO A 71 28.77 19.59 -9.04
C PRO A 71 29.30 20.86 -8.36
N SER A 72 30.31 20.70 -7.50
CA SER A 72 31.16 21.77 -6.97
C SER A 72 32.33 22.03 -7.88
#